data_AF-A0A3N2PH59-F1
#
_entry.id   AF-A0A3N2PH59-F1
#
_cell.length_a   1.000
_cell.length_b   1.000
_cell.length_c   1.000
_cell.angle_alpha   90.00
_cell.angle_beta   90.00
_cell.angle_gamma   90.00
#
_symmetry.space_group_name_H-M   'P 1'
#
loop_
_entity.id
_entity.type
_entity.pdbx_description
1 polymer ?
#
loop_
_entity_poly.entity_id
_entity_poly.type
_entity_poly.pdbx_seq_one_letter_code
_entity_poly.pdbx_strand_id
1 'polypeptide(L)'
;MSGFEVQINQLRQAAKAAGSAADQARAVQPGAGLDAVATALPGGVAASRAPTLASTLNARVKEWADEIDRWSESVASAAKRYSESDEAAKRAFGS
;
A
#
# COMPACT_ATOMS: atom_id res chain seq x y z
N MET A 1 -16.40 -18.62 -19.19
CA MET A 1 -16.12 -17.88 -17.93
C MET A 1 -14.62 -17.66 -17.78
N SER A 2 -13.98 -16.77 -18.56
CA SER A 2 -12.49 -16.66 -18.57
C SER A 2 -11.91 -15.24 -18.53
N GLY A 3 -12.69 -14.18 -18.82
CA GLY A 3 -12.17 -12.80 -18.79
C GLY A 3 -12.12 -12.20 -17.38
N PHE A 4 -13.19 -12.37 -16.60
CA PHE A 4 -13.32 -11.77 -15.27
C PHE A 4 -12.37 -12.37 -14.24
N GLU A 5 -12.20 -13.70 -14.26
CA GLU A 5 -11.29 -14.39 -13.34
C GLU A 5 -9.82 -14.01 -13.61
N VAL A 6 -9.46 -13.80 -14.88
CA VAL A 6 -8.13 -13.28 -15.28
C VAL A 6 -7.92 -11.86 -14.75
N GLN A 7 -8.90 -10.97 -14.89
CA GLN A 7 -8.80 -9.59 -14.38
C GLN A 7 -8.69 -9.55 -12.84
N ILE A 8 -9.45 -10.38 -12.14
CA ILE A 8 -9.37 -10.53 -10.69
C ILE A 8 -7.98 -11.02 -10.27
N ASN A 9 -7.42 -12.01 -10.97
CA ASN A 9 -6.09 -12.51 -10.69
C ASN A 9 -5.01 -11.46 -10.97
N GLN A 10 -5.14 -10.66 -12.02
CA GLN A 10 -4.24 -9.54 -12.31
C GLN A 10 -4.30 -8.48 -11.21
N LEU A 11 -5.49 -8.12 -10.72
CA LEU A 11 -5.67 -7.19 -9.61
C LEU A 11 -5.05 -7.72 -8.31
N ARG A 12 -5.22 -9.01 -8.00
CA ARG A 12 -4.58 -9.66 -6.85
C ARG A 12 -3.05 -9.63 -6.93
N GLN A 13 -2.49 -9.86 -8.12
CA GLN A 13 -1.04 -9.80 -8.33
C GLN A 13 -0.51 -8.36 -8.20
N ALA A 14 -1.23 -7.38 -8.74
CA ALA A 14 -0.89 -5.96 -8.57
C ALA A 14 -0.94 -5.55 -7.09
N ALA A 15 -1.97 -5.98 -6.34
CA ALA A 15 -2.08 -5.77 -4.90
C ALA A 15 -0.92 -6.40 -4.12
N LYS A 16 -0.53 -7.62 -4.47
CA LYS A 16 0.64 -8.28 -3.86
C LYS A 16 1.94 -7.54 -4.14
N ALA A 17 2.16 -7.09 -5.38
CA ALA A 17 3.34 -6.32 -5.75
C ALA A 17 3.37 -4.97 -5.02
N ALA A 18 2.23 -4.29 -4.91
CA ALA A 18 2.09 -3.05 -4.14
C ALA A 18 2.36 -3.28 -2.65
N GLY A 19 1.85 -4.37 -2.05
CA GLY A 19 2.13 -4.73 -0.66
C GLY A 19 3.62 -4.97 -0.40
N SER A 20 4.33 -5.64 -1.33
CA SER A 20 5.79 -5.78 -1.24
C SER A 20 6.51 -4.42 -1.28
N ALA A 21 6.05 -3.48 -2.11
CA ALA A 21 6.59 -2.13 -2.14
C ALA A 21 6.27 -1.35 -0.85
N ALA A 22 5.09 -1.54 -0.28
CA ALA A 22 4.67 -0.97 1.00
C ALA A 22 5.57 -1.48 2.16
N ASP A 23 5.83 -2.78 2.23
CA ASP A 23 6.73 -3.38 3.23
C ASP A 23 8.16 -2.85 3.11
N GLN A 24 8.67 -2.76 1.87
CA GLN A 24 9.98 -2.15 1.62
C GLN A 24 10.00 -0.67 2.03
N ALA A 25 8.94 0.08 1.75
CA ALA A 25 8.88 1.49 2.13
C ALA A 25 8.79 1.67 3.65
N ARG A 26 8.08 0.80 4.38
CA ARG A 26 8.06 0.78 5.86
C ARG A 26 9.44 0.55 6.47
N ALA A 27 10.30 -0.21 5.79
CA ALA A 27 11.67 -0.47 6.25
C ALA A 27 12.60 0.73 6.01
N VAL A 28 12.24 1.65 5.11
CA VAL A 28 13.03 2.85 4.82
C VAL A 28 12.60 3.99 5.75
N GLN A 29 13.57 4.68 6.32
CA GLN A 29 13.36 5.93 7.07
C GLN A 29 13.85 7.11 6.22
N PRO A 30 13.04 7.61 5.26
CA PRO A 30 13.48 8.69 4.37
C PRO A 30 13.86 9.97 5.12
N GLY A 31 13.34 10.14 6.33
CA GLY A 31 13.72 11.24 7.21
C GLY A 31 15.13 11.14 7.81
N ALA A 32 15.76 9.97 7.84
CA ALA A 32 17.03 9.75 8.54
C ALA A 32 18.21 10.56 7.97
N GLY A 33 18.16 10.92 6.68
CA GLY A 33 19.18 11.78 6.06
C GLY A 33 19.08 13.26 6.44
N LEU A 34 17.95 13.69 7.01
CA LEU A 34 17.70 15.09 7.34
C LEU A 34 18.36 15.51 8.67
N ASP A 35 18.72 14.56 9.53
CA ASP A 35 19.46 14.84 10.75
C ASP A 35 20.84 15.46 10.44
N ALA A 36 21.47 15.03 9.34
CA ALA A 36 22.72 15.59 8.86
C ALA A 36 22.60 17.08 8.46
N VAL A 37 21.41 17.52 8.01
CA VAL A 37 21.14 18.93 7.68
C VAL A 37 21.13 19.79 8.94
N ALA A 38 20.57 19.28 10.04
CA ALA A 38 20.58 19.97 11.32
C ALA A 38 22.00 20.12 11.89
N THR A 39 22.85 19.11 11.69
CA THR A 39 24.26 19.15 12.09
C THR A 39 25.12 20.06 11.20
N ALA A 40 24.87 20.11 9.89
CA ALA A 40 25.67 20.88 8.95
C ALA A 40 25.42 22.40 9.00
N LEU A 41 24.21 22.82 9.40
CA LEU A 41 23.83 24.25 9.47
C LEU A 41 23.22 24.61 10.84
N PRO A 42 24.00 24.58 11.94
CA PRO A 42 23.50 24.90 13.28
C PRO A 42 22.93 26.32 13.34
N GLY A 43 21.72 26.47 13.90
CA GLY A 43 21.07 27.78 14.06
C GLY A 43 20.37 28.32 12.80
N GLY A 44 20.46 27.62 11.67
CA GLY A 44 19.72 27.97 10.45
C GLY A 44 18.24 27.56 10.51
N VAL A 45 17.37 28.26 9.78
CA VAL A 45 15.94 27.90 9.61
C VAL A 45 15.79 26.49 9.02
N ALA A 46 16.76 26.02 8.24
CA ALA A 46 16.79 24.65 7.74
C ALA A 46 16.95 23.61 8.86
N ALA A 47 17.83 23.87 9.84
CA ALA A 47 18.04 22.98 10.97
C ALA A 47 16.81 22.90 11.88
N SER A 48 16.05 24.00 12.04
CA SER A 48 14.83 24.00 12.85
C SER A 48 13.64 23.29 12.18
N ARG A 49 13.64 23.16 10.85
CA ARG A 49 12.57 22.50 10.09
C ARG A 49 12.87 21.06 9.70
N ALA A 50 14.13 20.64 9.72
CA ALA A 50 14.57 19.30 9.36
C ALA A 50 13.84 18.18 10.16
N PRO A 51 13.64 18.29 11.49
CA PRO A 51 12.93 17.26 12.25
C PRO A 51 11.45 17.12 11.83
N THR A 52 10.77 18.24 11.57
CA THR A 52 9.36 18.24 11.11
C THR A 52 9.23 17.63 9.72
N LEU A 53 10.17 17.91 8.82
CA LEU A 53 10.18 17.29 7.50
C LEU A 53 10.45 15.79 7.60
N ALA A 54 11.40 15.37 8.44
CA ALA A 54 11.73 13.96 8.66
C ALA A 54 10.53 13.18 9.21
N SER A 55 9.83 13.72 10.22
CA SER A 55 8.64 13.09 10.79
C SER A 55 7.51 13.01 9.77
N THR A 56 7.30 14.06 8.98
CA THR A 56 6.26 14.11 7.94
C THR A 56 6.51 13.05 6.86
N LEU A 57 7.74 12.93 6.36
CA LEU A 57 8.08 11.94 5.34
C LEU A 57 7.93 10.51 5.87
N ASN A 58 8.40 10.25 7.09
CA ASN A 58 8.25 8.94 7.73
C ASN A 58 6.78 8.59 7.96
N ALA A 59 5.95 9.56 8.37
CA ALA A 59 4.51 9.35 8.55
C ALA A 59 3.81 9.08 7.21
N ARG A 60 4.14 9.85 6.17
CA ARG A 60 3.52 9.71 4.84
C ARG A 60 3.79 8.34 4.21
N VAL A 61 4.99 7.82 4.37
CA VAL A 61 5.34 6.48 3.87
C VAL A 61 4.54 5.39 4.59
N LYS A 62 4.34 5.51 5.91
CA LYS A 62 3.49 4.57 6.66
C LYS A 62 2.03 4.64 6.22
N GLU A 63 1.49 5.84 6.09
CA GLU A 63 0.10 6.04 5.65
C GLU A 63 -0.14 5.44 4.26
N TRP A 64 0.77 5.68 3.32
CA TRP A 64 0.71 5.09 1.99
C TRP A 64 0.74 3.56 2.02
N ALA A 65 1.59 2.97 2.86
CA ALA A 65 1.65 1.52 3.04
C ALA A 65 0.33 0.96 3.60
N ASP A 66 -0.29 1.65 4.55
CA ASP A 66 -1.57 1.25 5.14
C ASP A 66 -2.76 1.42 4.16
N GLU A 67 -2.69 2.38 3.23
CA GLU A 67 -3.66 2.53 2.13
C GLU A 67 -3.58 1.35 1.16
N ILE A 68 -2.36 0.90 0.83
CA ILE A 68 -2.14 -0.26 -0.05
C ILE A 68 -2.71 -1.53 0.57
N ASP A 69 -2.49 -1.76 1.87
CA ASP A 69 -3.00 -2.94 2.56
C ASP A 69 -4.54 -2.97 2.54
N ARG A 70 -5.19 -1.84 2.86
CA ARG A 70 -6.66 -1.71 2.80
C ARG A 70 -7.21 -1.97 1.39
N TRP A 71 -6.53 -1.48 0.36
CA TRP A 71 -6.91 -1.73 -1.02
C TRP A 71 -6.79 -3.22 -1.38
N SER A 72 -5.67 -3.86 -1.00
CA SER A 72 -5.43 -5.29 -1.22
C SER A 72 -6.51 -6.16 -0.57
N GLU A 73 -6.87 -5.89 0.68
CA GLU A 73 -7.95 -6.57 1.40
C GLU A 73 -9.31 -6.40 0.70
N SER A 74 -9.60 -5.18 0.22
CA SER A 74 -10.84 -4.88 -0.51
C SER A 74 -10.94 -5.67 -1.81
N VAL A 75 -9.85 -5.76 -2.58
CA VAL A 75 -9.77 -6.58 -3.80
C VAL A 75 -9.96 -8.06 -3.49
N ALA A 76 -9.30 -8.58 -2.45
CA ALA A 76 -9.44 -9.98 -2.05
C ALA A 76 -10.88 -10.32 -1.62
N SER A 77 -11.51 -9.43 -0.84
CA SER A 77 -12.90 -9.55 -0.40
C SER A 77 -13.89 -9.52 -1.57
N ALA A 78 -13.73 -8.56 -2.49
CA ALA A 78 -14.56 -8.48 -3.68
C ALA A 78 -14.44 -9.75 -4.54
N ALA A 79 -13.21 -10.22 -4.77
CA ALA A 79 -12.95 -11.43 -5.53
C ALA A 79 -13.58 -12.69 -4.89
N LYS A 80 -13.53 -12.81 -3.56
CA LYS A 80 -14.17 -13.92 -2.83
C LYS A 80 -15.69 -13.89 -3.02
N ARG A 81 -16.33 -12.71 -2.81
CA ARG A 81 -17.78 -12.54 -3.01
C ARG A 81 -18.20 -12.90 -4.43
N TYR A 82 -17.42 -12.52 -5.43
CA TYR A 82 -17.69 -12.89 -6.82
C TYR A 82 -17.63 -14.41 -7.02
N SER A 83 -16.59 -15.09 -6.52
CA SER A 83 -16.53 -16.56 -6.65
C SER A 83 -17.68 -17.28 -5.95
N GLU A 84 -18.10 -16.79 -4.78
CA GLU A 84 -19.24 -17.35 -4.04
C GLU A 84 -20.56 -17.11 -4.78
N SER A 85 -20.72 -15.94 -5.38
CA SER A 85 -21.87 -15.59 -6.23
C SER A 85 -21.95 -16.46 -7.49
N ASP A 86 -20.83 -16.67 -8.18
CA ASP A 86 -20.76 -17.52 -9.37
C ASP A 86 -21.07 -18.98 -9.03
N GLU A 87 -20.52 -19.51 -7.93
CA GLU A 87 -20.83 -20.86 -7.46
C GLU A 87 -22.29 -21.02 -7.03
N ALA A 88 -22.86 -20.00 -6.38
CA ALA A 88 -24.29 -19.99 -6.04
C ALA A 88 -25.17 -19.97 -7.31
N ALA A 89 -24.81 -19.16 -8.31
CA ALA A 89 -25.52 -19.09 -9.58
C ALA A 89 -25.44 -20.42 -10.36
N LYS A 90 -24.25 -21.04 -10.42
CA LYS A 90 -24.09 -22.38 -11.02
C LYS A 90 -24.96 -23.43 -10.31
N ARG A 91 -25.05 -23.41 -8.98
CA ARG A 91 -25.93 -24.34 -8.24
C ARG A 91 -27.41 -24.08 -8.46
N ALA A 92 -27.81 -22.81 -8.62
CA ALA A 92 -29.20 -22.42 -8.77
C ALA A 92 -29.75 -22.58 -10.19
N PHE A 93 -28.89 -22.40 -11.21
CA PHE A 93 -29.31 -22.32 -12.62
C PHE A 93 -28.55 -23.29 -13.55
N GLY A 94 -27.55 -24.01 -13.04
CA GLY A 94 -26.87 -25.07 -13.78
C GLY A 94 -27.64 -26.38 -13.73
N SER A 95 -28.72 -26.47 -14.52
CA SER A 95 -29.35 -27.72 -14.97
C SER A 95 -29.12 -27.90 -16.46
#